data_AF-A0A2T2VMK3-F1
#
_entry.id   AF-A0A2T2VMK3-F1
#
_cell.length_a   1.000
_cell.length_b   1.000
_cell.length_c   1.000
_cell.angle_alpha   90.00
_cell.angle_beta   90.00
_cell.angle_gamma   90.00
#
_symmetry.space_group_name_H-M   'P 1'
#
loop_
_entity.id
_entity.type
_entity.pdbx_description
1 polymer ?
#
loop_
_entity_poly.entity_id
_entity_poly.type
_entity_poly.pdbx_seq_one_letter_code
_entity_poly.pdbx_strand_id
1 'polypeptide(L)'
;MTYLLFVILSSFFVAVGQAEQIKIITIEPFMQTENYEHFKRMVLNSSDSRAQYIEGFEFDWGYRYSLRVKQTTIGPLSDGTLYDYSLIETISKTKVADSTTFTMSVDPLRYYENQADIPSNNTLKILNDSTYLYMDLVELEIPQQEQSRFKTNNDNGVPFVGDFHFVNERRIRLIQIK
;
A
#
# COMPACT_ATOMS: atom_id res chain seq x y z
N MET A 1 -14.44 35.70 -62.99
CA MET A 1 -15.01 35.75 -61.63
C MET A 1 -15.07 34.34 -61.10
N THR A 2 -14.10 33.94 -60.28
CA THR A 2 -14.02 32.59 -59.74
C THR A 2 -14.18 32.71 -58.22
N TYR A 3 -15.30 32.23 -57.69
CA TYR A 3 -15.57 32.25 -56.26
C TYR A 3 -14.79 31.11 -55.59
N LEU A 4 -13.86 31.47 -54.70
CA LEU A 4 -13.14 30.51 -53.86
C LEU A 4 -14.01 30.21 -52.63
N LEU A 5 -14.53 28.99 -52.55
CA LEU A 5 -15.35 28.50 -51.44
C LEU A 5 -14.42 28.09 -50.28
N PHE A 6 -14.41 28.85 -49.18
CA PHE A 6 -13.70 28.47 -47.96
C PHE A 6 -14.61 27.56 -47.12
N VAL A 7 -14.33 26.25 -47.13
CA VAL A 7 -14.97 25.29 -46.22
C VAL A 7 -14.18 25.31 -44.91
N ILE A 8 -14.75 25.92 -43.87
CA ILE A 8 -14.20 25.84 -42.51
C ILE A 8 -14.63 24.49 -41.95
N LEU A 9 -13.73 23.51 -42.02
CA LEU A 9 -13.88 22.22 -41.37
C LEU A 9 -13.64 22.42 -39.86
N SER A 10 -14.71 22.62 -39.10
CA SER A 10 -14.65 22.67 -37.64
C SER A 10 -14.39 21.28 -37.08
N SER A 11 -13.14 20.97 -36.78
CA SER A 11 -12.73 19.76 -36.06
C SER A 11 -13.30 19.84 -34.64
N PHE A 12 -14.40 19.14 -34.37
CA PHE A 12 -14.82 18.84 -33.01
C PHE A 12 -13.81 17.86 -32.40
N PHE A 13 -12.78 18.40 -31.76
CA PHE A 13 -12.00 17.63 -30.79
C PHE A 13 -12.91 17.37 -29.59
N VAL A 14 -13.53 16.19 -29.55
CA VAL A 14 -14.10 15.67 -28.31
C VAL A 14 -12.90 15.33 -27.43
N ALA A 15 -12.53 16.24 -26.54
CA ALA A 15 -11.64 15.92 -25.45
C ALA A 15 -12.32 14.79 -24.65
N VAL A 16 -11.79 13.58 -24.75
CA VAL A 16 -12.16 12.49 -23.84
C VAL A 16 -11.62 12.90 -22.48
N GLY A 17 -12.42 13.63 -21.72
CA GLY A 17 -12.10 13.97 -20.34
C GLY A 17 -11.98 12.68 -19.54
N GLN A 18 -10.90 12.53 -18.77
CA GLN A 18 -10.79 11.44 -17.81
C GLN A 18 -12.03 11.47 -16.91
N ALA A 19 -12.67 10.33 -16.70
CA ALA A 19 -13.83 10.25 -15.85
C ALA A 19 -13.40 10.41 -14.39
N GLU A 20 -13.84 11.51 -13.76
CA GLU A 20 -13.54 11.85 -12.37
C GLU A 20 -14.75 11.57 -11.48
N GLN A 21 -14.49 11.06 -10.28
CA GLN A 21 -15.50 10.81 -9.27
C GLN A 21 -15.00 11.25 -7.90
N ILE A 22 -15.83 12.00 -7.17
CA ILE A 22 -15.59 12.29 -5.76
C ILE A 22 -16.30 11.24 -4.93
N LYS A 23 -15.59 10.65 -3.97
CA LYS A 23 -16.17 9.67 -3.04
C LYS A 23 -15.54 9.75 -1.66
N ILE A 24 -16.22 9.17 -0.69
CA ILE A 24 -15.71 8.96 0.67
C ILE A 24 -15.26 7.50 0.74
N ILE A 25 -14.03 7.28 1.20
CA ILE A 25 -13.44 5.93 1.35
C ILE A 25 -12.91 5.73 2.75
N THR A 26 -12.76 4.47 3.14
CA THR A 26 -12.20 4.04 4.41
C THR A 26 -10.78 3.52 4.20
N ILE A 27 -9.82 4.03 4.98
CA ILE A 27 -8.46 3.48 5.07
C ILE A 27 -8.33 2.78 6.42
N GLU A 28 -7.96 1.50 6.37
CA GLU A 28 -7.77 0.64 7.53
C GLU A 28 -6.46 0.97 8.27
N PRO A 29 -6.34 0.61 9.56
CA PRO A 29 -5.25 1.06 10.43
C PRO A 29 -3.90 0.39 10.17
N PHE A 30 -3.76 -0.40 9.11
CA PHE A 30 -2.52 -1.09 8.74
C PHE A 30 -2.40 -1.18 7.22
N MET A 31 -1.16 -1.21 6.73
CA MET A 31 -0.86 -1.42 5.30
C MET A 31 -0.75 -2.92 4.99
N GLN A 32 -0.84 -3.26 3.70
CA GLN A 32 -0.67 -4.63 3.21
C GLN A 32 0.47 -4.74 2.21
N THR A 33 1.11 -5.92 2.19
CA THR A 33 2.12 -6.26 1.18
C THR A 33 1.44 -6.55 -0.15
N GLU A 34 1.88 -5.86 -1.20
CA GLU A 34 1.46 -6.05 -2.57
C GLU A 34 2.64 -6.46 -3.46
N ASN A 35 2.36 -7.37 -4.38
CA ASN A 35 3.22 -7.70 -5.51
C ASN A 35 3.01 -6.67 -6.63
N TYR A 36 4.06 -5.93 -6.99
CA TYR A 36 4.04 -4.88 -7.99
C TYR A 36 5.11 -5.11 -9.06
N GLU A 37 4.68 -5.50 -10.26
CA GLU A 37 5.56 -5.89 -11.36
C GLU A 37 6.64 -6.87 -10.90
N HIS A 38 7.88 -6.40 -10.69
CA HIS A 38 9.04 -7.22 -10.29
C HIS A 38 9.40 -7.14 -8.80
N PHE A 39 8.72 -6.32 -8.00
CA PHE A 39 9.04 -6.12 -6.59
C PHE A 39 7.79 -6.06 -5.71
N LYS A 40 7.99 -6.11 -4.39
CA LYS A 40 6.93 -6.05 -3.39
C LYS A 40 6.96 -4.71 -2.69
N ARG A 41 5.80 -4.14 -2.40
CA ARG A 41 5.67 -2.86 -1.69
C ARG A 41 4.55 -2.94 -0.65
N MET A 42 4.57 -2.04 0.32
CA MET A 42 3.42 -1.84 1.20
C MET A 42 2.48 -0.83 0.57
N VAL A 43 1.19 -1.10 0.61
CA VAL A 43 0.13 -0.22 0.09
C VAL A 43 -0.94 0.02 1.15
N LEU A 44 -1.68 1.11 0.99
CA LEU A 44 -2.86 1.40 1.80
C LEU A 44 -3.86 0.24 1.69
N ASN A 45 -4.44 -0.12 2.82
CA ASN A 45 -5.53 -1.08 2.88
C ASN A 45 -6.85 -0.30 2.97
N SER A 46 -7.75 -0.54 2.01
CA SER A 46 -9.07 0.08 1.99
C SER A 46 -10.15 -0.98 1.87
N SER A 47 -11.15 -0.92 2.74
CA SER A 47 -12.24 -1.89 2.80
C SER A 47 -13.30 -1.68 1.72
N ASP A 48 -13.38 -0.47 1.15
CA ASP A 48 -14.45 -0.02 0.26
C ASP A 48 -13.94 0.60 -1.05
N SER A 49 -12.63 0.55 -1.30
CA SER A 49 -11.99 1.13 -2.48
C SER A 49 -10.75 0.35 -2.91
N ARG A 50 -10.32 0.56 -4.16
CA ARG A 50 -9.04 0.04 -4.69
C ARG A 50 -7.87 1.00 -4.45
N ALA A 51 -8.00 1.89 -3.48
CA ALA A 51 -6.99 2.91 -3.20
C ALA A 51 -5.80 2.30 -2.48
N GLN A 52 -4.68 2.18 -3.20
CA GLN A 52 -3.40 1.65 -2.69
C GLN A 52 -2.41 2.77 -2.35
N TYR A 53 -2.57 3.92 -3.00
CA TYR A 53 -1.86 5.16 -2.78
C TYR A 53 -2.86 6.31 -2.99
N ILE A 54 -2.68 7.41 -2.25
CA ILE A 54 -3.49 8.62 -2.37
C ILE A 54 -2.53 9.80 -2.35
N GLU A 55 -2.49 10.56 -3.43
CA GLU A 55 -1.68 11.77 -3.51
C GLU A 55 -2.11 12.77 -2.42
N GLY A 56 -1.12 13.30 -1.68
CA GLY A 56 -1.34 14.28 -0.61
C GLY A 56 -1.82 13.68 0.72
N PHE A 57 -1.85 12.35 0.86
CA PHE A 57 -2.19 11.67 2.11
C PHE A 57 -0.96 11.04 2.77
N GLU A 58 -0.76 11.34 4.05
CA GLU A 58 0.23 10.68 4.90
C GLU A 58 -0.46 9.71 5.86
N PHE A 59 0.00 8.46 5.86
CA PHE A 59 -0.60 7.38 6.63
C PHE A 59 0.14 7.17 7.96
N ASP A 60 -0.63 7.04 9.04
CA ASP A 60 -0.12 6.61 10.35
C ASP A 60 -0.70 5.25 10.74
N TRP A 61 0.16 4.33 11.16
CA TRP A 61 -0.26 3.02 11.66
C TRP A 61 -1.12 3.16 12.93
N GLY A 62 -2.12 2.31 13.05
CA GLY A 62 -3.05 2.32 14.19
C GLY A 62 -4.17 3.34 14.09
N TYR A 63 -4.33 4.02 12.94
CA TYR A 63 -5.44 4.95 12.71
C TYR A 63 -6.33 4.50 11.56
N ARG A 64 -7.64 4.43 11.80
CA ARG A 64 -8.64 4.29 10.75
C ARG A 64 -9.05 5.68 10.26
N TYR A 65 -9.10 5.85 8.95
CA TYR A 65 -9.46 7.12 8.32
C TYR A 65 -10.75 7.00 7.52
N SER A 66 -11.52 8.09 7.51
CA SER A 66 -12.50 8.35 6.46
C SER A 66 -12.00 9.54 5.66
N LEU A 67 -11.78 9.35 4.36
CA LEU A 67 -11.18 10.34 3.48
C LEU A 67 -12.16 10.68 2.36
N ARG A 68 -12.32 11.98 2.08
CA ARG A 68 -12.91 12.44 0.82
C ARG A 68 -11.80 12.50 -0.21
N VAL A 69 -11.96 11.76 -1.30
CA VAL A 69 -10.95 11.65 -2.35
C VAL A 69 -11.56 11.95 -3.71
N LYS A 70 -10.70 12.44 -4.61
CA LYS A 70 -10.95 12.46 -6.04
C LYS A 70 -10.35 11.20 -6.65
N GLN A 71 -11.16 10.39 -7.31
CA GLN A 71 -10.75 9.25 -8.11
C GLN A 71 -10.77 9.63 -9.58
N THR A 72 -9.67 9.39 -10.29
CA THR A 72 -9.55 9.64 -11.73
C THR A 72 -9.34 8.31 -12.45
N THR A 73 -10.15 8.02 -13.47
CA THR A 73 -9.96 6.83 -14.30
C THR A 73 -8.83 7.07 -15.28
N ILE A 74 -7.75 6.30 -15.18
CA ILE A 74 -6.56 6.41 -16.04
C ILE A 74 -6.45 5.28 -17.08
N GLY A 75 -7.38 4.32 -17.03
CA GLY A 75 -7.40 3.16 -17.93
C GLY A 75 -6.54 2.00 -17.42
N PRO A 76 -6.67 0.80 -18.01
CA PRO A 76 -5.88 -0.37 -17.60
C PRO A 76 -4.42 -0.20 -17.97
N LEU A 77 -3.59 0.07 -16.95
CA LEU A 77 -2.14 0.01 -17.06
C LEU A 77 -1.66 -1.44 -16.99
N SER A 78 -0.41 -1.67 -17.41
CA SER A 78 0.21 -3.01 -17.45
C SER A 78 0.29 -3.67 -16.07
N ASP A 79 0.39 -2.86 -15.01
CA ASP A 79 0.42 -3.29 -13.62
C ASP A 79 -0.98 -3.56 -13.03
N GLY A 80 -2.04 -3.39 -13.82
CA GLY A 80 -3.44 -3.57 -13.39
C GLY A 80 -4.05 -2.35 -12.70
N THR A 81 -3.32 -1.23 -12.60
CA THR A 81 -3.84 0.04 -12.09
C THR A 81 -4.91 0.57 -13.04
N LEU A 82 -6.04 1.01 -12.48
CA LEU A 82 -7.17 1.60 -13.23
C LEU A 82 -7.48 3.03 -12.80
N TYR A 83 -7.09 3.40 -11.58
CA TYR A 83 -7.55 4.60 -10.91
C TYR A 83 -6.40 5.27 -10.18
N ASP A 84 -6.31 6.59 -10.33
CA ASP A 84 -5.54 7.44 -9.44
C ASP A 84 -6.45 8.05 -8.38
N TYR A 85 -5.87 8.31 -7.21
CA TYR A 85 -6.55 8.92 -6.07
C TYR A 85 -5.76 10.12 -5.57
N SER A 86 -6.45 11.24 -5.34
CA SER A 86 -5.90 12.42 -4.65
C SER A 86 -6.79 12.81 -3.48
N LEU A 87 -6.16 13.25 -2.39
CA LEU A 87 -6.85 13.67 -1.18
C LEU A 87 -7.54 15.01 -1.42
N ILE A 88 -8.83 15.09 -1.09
CA ILE A 88 -9.56 16.36 -0.98
C ILE A 88 -9.57 16.79 0.48
N GLU A 89 -9.95 15.88 1.38
CA GLU A 89 -10.16 16.19 2.80
C GLU A 89 -10.07 14.93 3.67
N THR A 90 -9.46 15.06 4.86
CA THR A 90 -9.58 14.05 5.91
C THR A 90 -10.84 14.31 6.72
N ILE A 91 -11.86 13.47 6.55
CA ILE A 91 -13.15 13.62 7.27
C ILE A 91 -12.98 13.16 8.72
N SER A 92 -12.25 12.06 8.96
CA SER A 92 -11.91 11.61 10.29
C SER A 92 -10.61 10.82 10.32
N LYS A 93 -9.93 10.87 11.47
CA LYS A 93 -8.76 10.08 11.84
C LYS A 93 -9.00 9.55 13.24
N THR A 94 -9.21 8.24 13.37
CA THR A 94 -9.59 7.61 14.65
C THR A 94 -8.57 6.57 15.04
N LYS A 95 -7.92 6.75 16.21
CA LYS A 95 -6.99 5.75 16.75
C LYS A 95 -7.76 4.50 17.12
N VAL A 96 -7.31 3.33 16.67
CA VAL A 96 -7.87 2.05 17.12
C VAL A 96 -7.27 1.65 18.46
N ALA A 97 -7.92 0.74 19.18
CA ALA A 97 -7.36 0.24 20.43
C ALA A 97 -6.05 -0.51 20.17
N ASP A 98 -5.08 -0.40 21.07
CA ASP A 98 -3.82 -1.16 20.94
C ASP A 98 -4.06 -2.69 20.94
N SER A 99 -5.17 -3.13 21.54
CA SER A 99 -5.64 -4.53 21.50
C SER A 99 -6.25 -4.95 20.17
N THR A 100 -6.43 -4.05 19.20
CA THR A 100 -6.96 -4.37 17.88
C THR A 100 -5.98 -5.30 17.16
N THR A 101 -6.48 -6.48 16.78
CA THR A 101 -5.70 -7.46 16.02
C THR A 101 -5.98 -7.36 14.53
N PHE A 102 -4.96 -7.58 13.72
CA PHE A 102 -5.09 -7.65 12.26
C PHE A 102 -4.16 -8.72 11.68
N THR A 103 -4.49 -9.21 10.50
CA THR A 103 -3.68 -10.19 9.77
C THR A 103 -3.00 -9.51 8.60
N MET A 104 -1.69 -9.75 8.43
CA MET A 104 -0.97 -9.32 7.24
C MET A 104 0.08 -10.35 6.81
N SER A 105 0.44 -10.31 5.53
CA SER A 105 1.59 -11.06 5.01
C SER A 105 2.87 -10.26 5.21
N VAL A 106 3.92 -10.91 5.70
CA VAL A 106 5.27 -10.37 5.81
C VAL A 106 6.15 -11.19 4.88
N ASP A 107 6.79 -10.49 3.95
CA ASP A 107 7.67 -11.10 2.96
C ASP A 107 9.11 -10.63 3.17
N PRO A 108 10.06 -11.53 3.52
CA PRO A 108 11.46 -11.17 3.76
C PRO A 108 12.20 -10.64 2.52
N LEU A 109 11.68 -10.89 1.30
CA LEU A 109 12.34 -10.55 0.05
C LEU A 109 11.56 -9.47 -0.73
N ARG A 110 12.27 -8.43 -1.17
CA ARG A 110 11.74 -7.31 -1.94
C ARG A 110 11.41 -7.74 -3.36
N TYR A 111 12.22 -8.60 -3.97
CA TYR A 111 12.05 -9.10 -5.33
C TYR A 111 11.64 -10.58 -5.32
N TYR A 112 11.05 -11.08 -6.40
CA TYR A 112 10.60 -12.49 -6.46
C TYR A 112 11.75 -13.48 -6.60
N GLU A 113 12.82 -13.06 -7.25
CA GLU A 113 14.02 -13.86 -7.40
C GLU A 113 15.01 -13.48 -6.30
N ASN A 114 15.66 -14.50 -5.73
CA ASN A 114 16.77 -14.27 -4.82
C ASN A 114 17.98 -13.77 -5.61
N GLN A 115 18.01 -12.47 -5.88
CA GLN A 115 19.14 -11.80 -6.48
C GLN A 115 20.12 -11.45 -5.35
N ALA A 116 21.00 -12.40 -5.02
CA ALA A 116 22.00 -12.29 -3.96
C ALA A 116 22.89 -11.03 -4.08
N ASP A 117 22.94 -10.45 -5.28
CA ASP A 117 23.73 -9.26 -5.61
C ASP A 117 22.98 -7.93 -5.43
N ILE A 118 21.72 -7.92 -4.95
CA ILE A 118 20.97 -6.70 -4.64
C ILE A 118 21.00 -6.44 -3.13
N PRO A 119 21.77 -5.43 -2.65
CA PRO A 119 21.86 -5.11 -1.23
C PRO A 119 20.51 -4.76 -0.57
N SER A 120 19.54 -4.30 -1.37
CA SER A 120 18.20 -3.91 -0.93
C SER A 120 17.13 -4.99 -1.09
N ASN A 121 17.51 -6.27 -1.30
CA ASN A 121 16.51 -7.34 -1.45
C ASN A 121 15.90 -7.74 -0.10
N ASN A 122 16.59 -7.55 1.03
CA ASN A 122 16.00 -7.85 2.33
C ASN A 122 15.05 -6.73 2.76
N THR A 123 13.81 -7.07 3.09
CA THR A 123 12.78 -6.14 3.57
C THR A 123 12.79 -5.95 5.08
N LEU A 124 13.51 -6.78 5.82
CA LEU A 124 13.58 -6.81 7.28
C LEU A 124 14.96 -6.37 7.77
N LYS A 125 15.08 -5.10 8.14
CA LYS A 125 16.32 -4.56 8.72
C LYS A 125 16.33 -4.79 10.23
N ILE A 126 17.38 -5.43 10.75
CA ILE A 126 17.50 -5.70 12.18
C ILE A 126 17.68 -4.37 12.93
N LEU A 127 16.82 -4.12 13.93
CA LEU A 127 16.99 -3.01 14.88
C LEU A 127 17.57 -3.50 16.21
N ASN A 128 17.15 -4.67 16.67
CA ASN A 128 17.68 -5.38 17.83
C ASN A 128 17.29 -6.88 17.77
N ASP A 129 17.59 -7.64 18.82
CA ASP A 129 17.39 -9.10 18.93
C ASP A 129 15.96 -9.60 18.64
N SER A 130 14.95 -8.73 18.76
CA SER A 130 13.54 -9.09 18.61
C SER A 130 12.75 -8.14 17.70
N THR A 131 13.36 -7.05 17.22
CA THR A 131 12.66 -6.02 16.45
C THR A 131 13.35 -5.78 15.11
N TYR A 132 12.53 -5.72 14.07
CA TYR A 132 12.94 -5.52 12.69
C TYR A 132 12.20 -4.32 12.12
N LEU A 133 12.85 -3.48 11.33
CA LEU A 133 12.19 -2.47 10.51
C LEU A 133 11.77 -3.13 9.20
N TYR A 134 10.46 -3.27 9.00
CA TYR A 134 9.87 -3.88 7.82
C TYR A 134 9.59 -2.84 6.73
N MET A 135 10.17 -3.06 5.55
CA MET A 135 10.10 -2.19 4.36
C MET A 135 10.34 -0.70 4.64
N ASP A 136 11.15 -0.38 5.65
CA ASP A 136 11.42 1.00 6.09
C ASP A 136 10.18 1.78 6.60
N LEU A 137 9.10 1.08 6.93
CA LEU A 137 7.81 1.70 7.26
C LEU A 137 7.31 1.38 8.66
N VAL A 138 7.53 0.18 9.18
CA VAL A 138 6.98 -0.26 10.47
C VAL A 138 7.93 -1.17 11.22
N GLU A 139 8.05 -0.98 12.53
CA GLU A 139 8.76 -1.89 13.41
C GLU A 139 7.92 -3.14 13.69
N LEU A 140 8.50 -4.29 13.42
CA LEU A 140 7.92 -5.61 13.63
C LEU A 140 8.62 -6.25 14.82
N GLU A 141 7.90 -6.38 15.93
CA GLU A 141 8.39 -7.03 17.13
C GLU A 141 7.98 -8.51 17.16
N ILE A 142 8.97 -9.39 17.32
CA ILE A 142 8.83 -10.85 17.31
C ILE A 142 8.92 -11.38 18.74
N PRO A 143 7.82 -11.95 19.30
CA PRO A 143 7.87 -12.54 20.63
C PRO A 143 8.74 -13.78 20.64
N GLN A 144 9.35 -14.08 21.80
CA GLN A 144 10.28 -15.20 21.98
C GLN A 144 9.74 -16.53 21.44
N GLN A 145 8.45 -16.81 21.65
CA GLN A 145 7.78 -18.04 21.22
C GLN A 145 7.73 -18.22 19.69
N GLU A 146 7.79 -17.14 18.90
CA GLU A 146 7.77 -17.18 17.44
C GLU A 146 9.16 -17.00 16.81
N GLN A 147 10.20 -16.67 17.59
CA GLN A 147 11.52 -16.33 17.05
C GLN A 147 12.12 -17.43 16.17
N SER A 148 12.03 -18.69 16.58
CA SER A 148 12.57 -19.80 15.79
C SER A 148 11.89 -19.92 14.43
N ARG A 149 10.55 -19.87 14.39
CA ARG A 149 9.76 -19.95 13.14
C ARG A 149 10.03 -18.74 12.25
N PHE A 150 10.02 -17.54 12.84
CA PHE A 150 10.32 -16.30 12.14
C PHE A 150 11.71 -16.34 11.51
N LYS A 151 12.74 -16.74 12.26
CA LYS A 151 14.11 -16.83 11.77
C LYS A 151 14.24 -17.84 10.62
N THR A 152 13.60 -19.01 10.74
CA THR A 152 13.55 -19.99 9.64
C THR A 152 12.92 -19.40 8.38
N ASN A 153 11.81 -18.67 8.50
CA ASN A 153 11.18 -18.04 7.33
C ASN A 153 12.07 -16.94 6.74
N ASN A 154 12.61 -16.06 7.58
CA ASN A 154 13.49 -14.97 7.16
C ASN A 154 14.76 -15.46 6.46
N ASP A 155 15.47 -16.43 7.05
CA ASP A 155 16.73 -16.96 6.51
C ASP A 155 16.52 -17.69 5.17
N ASN A 156 15.35 -18.32 4.99
CA ASN A 156 14.99 -19.01 3.75
C ASN A 156 14.28 -18.11 2.74
N GLY A 157 14.06 -16.83 3.06
CA GLY A 157 13.32 -15.90 2.19
C GLY A 157 11.85 -16.29 1.96
N VAL A 158 11.25 -17.00 2.92
CA VAL A 158 9.87 -17.52 2.81
C VAL A 158 8.89 -16.52 3.42
N PRO A 159 7.89 -16.04 2.65
CA PRO A 159 6.84 -15.19 3.21
C PRO A 159 5.97 -15.95 4.21
N PHE A 160 5.41 -15.21 5.16
CA PHE A 160 4.49 -15.78 6.14
C PHE A 160 3.32 -14.84 6.41
N VAL A 161 2.19 -15.43 6.79
CA VAL A 161 1.02 -14.68 7.27
C VAL A 161 1.05 -14.70 8.79
N GLY A 162 0.91 -13.53 9.41
CA GLY A 162 0.88 -13.40 10.86
C GLY A 162 -0.36 -12.65 11.34
N ASP A 163 -0.77 -12.96 12.56
CA ASP A 163 -1.66 -12.07 13.33
C ASP A 163 -0.82 -11.12 14.17
N PHE A 164 -1.20 -9.85 14.19
CA PHE A 164 -0.47 -8.76 14.84
C PHE A 164 -1.41 -7.92 15.69
N HIS A 165 -0.85 -7.18 16.63
CA HIS A 165 -1.51 -6.06 17.30
C HIS A 165 -0.59 -4.83 17.32
N PHE A 166 -1.18 -3.66 17.56
CA PHE A 166 -0.44 -2.42 17.68
C PHE A 166 0.23 -2.30 19.06
N VAL A 167 1.49 -1.87 19.08
CA VAL A 167 2.19 -1.48 20.32
C VAL A 167 2.21 0.04 20.43
N ASN A 168 2.49 0.73 19.32
CA ASN A 168 2.40 2.17 19.15
C ASN A 168 2.32 2.51 17.65
N GLU A 169 2.34 3.79 17.32
CA GLU A 169 2.18 4.31 15.94
C GLU A 169 3.30 3.89 14.97
N ARG A 170 4.40 3.32 15.47
CA ARG A 170 5.52 2.84 14.66
C ARG A 170 5.78 1.35 14.80
N ARG A 171 5.11 0.67 15.74
CA ARG A 171 5.43 -0.71 16.09
C ARG A 171 4.19 -1.59 16.19
N ILE A 172 4.31 -2.75 15.56
CA ILE A 172 3.36 -3.86 15.64
C ILE A 172 4.06 -5.07 16.23
N ARG A 173 3.35 -5.88 17.01
CA ARG A 173 3.89 -7.11 17.60
C ARG A 173 3.17 -8.31 17.04
N LEU A 174 3.95 -9.28 16.57
CA LEU A 174 3.46 -10.57 16.13
C LEU A 174 2.82 -11.32 17.30
N ILE A 175 1.64 -11.89 17.08
CA ILE A 175 0.94 -12.78 18.02
C ILE A 175 1.30 -14.22 17.69
N GLN A 176 1.13 -14.61 16.43
CA GLN A 176 1.41 -15.96 15.92
C GLN A 176 1.62 -15.93 14.41
N ILE A 177 2.48 -16.83 13.90
CA ILE A 177 2.57 -17.14 12.48
C ILE A 177 1.52 -18.22 12.15
N LYS A 178 0.77 -18.04 11.07
CA LYS A 178 -0.23 -18.99 10.56
C LYS A 178 0.38 -20.11 9.74
#